data_AF-A0A925KHN0-F1
#
_entry.id   AF-A0A925KHN0-F1
#
_cell.length_a   1.000
_cell.length_b   1.000
_cell.length_c   1.000
_cell.angle_alpha   90.00
_cell.angle_beta   90.00
_cell.angle_gamma   90.00
#
_symmetry.space_group_name_H-M   'P 1'
#
loop_
_entity.id
_entity.type
_entity.pdbx_description
1 polymer ?
#
loop_
_entity_poly.entity_id
_entity_poly.type
_entity_poly.pdbx_seq_one_letter_code
_entity_poly.pdbx_strand_id
1 'polypeptide(L)' 'LRQALDAGAARLQARVHYPPLALCTDNGAMIALAAALRAQHGLADLRSDGAFDVKPRWALAETA' A
#
# COMPACT_ATOMS: atom_id res chain seq x y z
N LEU A 1 12.50 14.10 8.19
CA LEU A 1 12.51 12.66 7.81
C LEU A 1 13.02 12.44 6.39
N ARG A 2 12.33 12.89 5.33
CA ARG A 2 12.73 12.65 3.92
C ARG A 2 14.20 13.00 3.64
N GLN A 3 14.64 14.21 3.99
CA GLN A 3 16.05 14.64 3.84
C GLN A 3 17.06 13.69 4.52
N ALA A 4 16.72 13.15 5.71
CA ALA A 4 17.59 12.23 6.42
C ALA A 4 17.65 10.85 5.73
N LEU A 5 16.53 10.39 5.18
CA LEU A 5 16.45 9.18 4.37
C LEU A 5 17.18 9.35 3.03
N ASP A 6 17.06 10.51 2.38
CA ASP A 6 17.79 10.85 1.14
C ASP A 6 19.31 10.78 1.38
N ALA A 7 19.79 11.42 2.44
CA ALA A 7 21.20 11.36 2.84
C ALA A 7 21.65 9.94 3.25
N GLY A 8 20.76 9.14 3.83
CA GLY A 8 21.00 7.73 4.11
C GLY A 8 21.17 6.89 2.85
N ALA A 9 20.24 7.01 1.90
CA ALA A 9 20.27 6.29 0.64
C ALA A 9 21.51 6.65 -0.20
N ALA A 10 21.89 7.94 -0.24
CA ALA A 10 23.10 8.39 -0.93
C ALA A 10 24.37 7.70 -0.40
N ARG A 11 24.51 7.56 0.93
CA ARG A 11 25.65 6.85 1.55
C ARG A 11 25.69 5.37 1.20
N LEU A 12 24.52 4.76 0.99
CA LEU A 12 24.37 3.36 0.59
C LEU A 12 24.42 3.15 -0.93
N GLN A 13 24.63 4.20 -1.72
CA GLN A 13 24.52 4.17 -3.19
C GLN A 13 23.16 3.61 -3.67
N ALA A 14 22.11 3.85 -2.87
CA ALA A 14 20.75 3.37 -3.11
C ALA A 14 19.84 4.52 -3.58
N ARG A 15 18.68 4.15 -4.12
CA ARG A 15 17.59 5.08 -4.46
C ARG A 15 16.48 4.99 -3.44
N VAL A 16 15.92 6.13 -3.08
CA VAL A 16 14.72 6.21 -2.23
C VAL A 16 13.55 6.73 -3.06
N HIS A 17 12.37 6.15 -2.84
CA HIS A 17 11.15 6.48 -3.55
C HIS A 17 10.07 6.85 -2.55
N TYR A 18 9.40 7.97 -2.79
CA TYR A 18 8.26 8.41 -2.01
C TYR A 18 7.09 8.72 -2.96
N PRO A 19 5.84 8.52 -2.54
CA PRO A 19 4.71 9.02 -3.30
C PRO A 19 4.68 10.57 -3.29
N PRO A 20 3.97 11.18 -4.25
CA PRO A 20 3.58 12.59 -4.19
C PRO A 20 2.99 12.95 -2.82
N LEU A 21 3.14 14.19 -2.37
CA LEU A 21 2.75 14.59 -1.01
C LEU A 21 1.26 14.31 -0.73
N ALA A 22 0.39 14.56 -1.71
CA ALA A 22 -1.05 14.31 -1.63
C ALA A 22 -1.41 12.81 -1.49
N LEU A 23 -0.47 11.91 -1.75
CA LEU A 23 -0.64 10.46 -1.66
C LEU A 23 0.11 9.85 -0.45
N CYS A 24 0.67 10.68 0.44
CA CYS A 24 1.42 10.20 1.61
C CYS A 24 0.56 9.91 2.83
N THR A 25 -0.61 10.54 2.93
CA THR A 25 -1.60 10.30 3.98
C THR A 25 -2.65 9.31 3.49
N ASP A 26 -3.47 8.79 4.42
CA ASP A 26 -4.57 7.89 4.08
C ASP A 26 -5.47 8.52 3.00
N ASN A 27 -5.69 7.76 1.93
CA ASN A 27 -6.47 8.20 0.78
C ASN A 27 -7.15 7.03 0.09
N GLY A 28 -8.25 7.30 -0.62
CA GLY A 28 -8.98 6.26 -1.34
C GLY A 28 -8.23 5.71 -2.57
N ALA A 29 -7.31 6.47 -3.14
CA ALA A 29 -6.58 6.05 -4.35
C ALA A 29 -5.66 4.85 -4.08
N MET A 30 -4.96 4.83 -2.94
CA MET A 30 -4.11 3.69 -2.57
C MET A 30 -4.95 2.43 -2.28
N ILE A 31 -6.13 2.58 -1.70
CA ILE A 31 -7.05 1.48 -1.41
C ILE A 31 -7.59 0.88 -2.72
N ALA A 32 -8.03 1.73 -3.65
CA ALA A 32 -8.50 1.29 -4.96
C ALA A 32 -7.40 0.57 -5.77
N LEU A 33 -6.17 1.10 -5.76
CA LEU A 33 -5.04 0.47 -6.44
C LEU A 33 -4.70 -0.90 -5.83
N ALA A 34 -4.60 -0.99 -4.49
CA ALA A 34 -4.32 -2.25 -3.82
C ALA A 34 -5.40 -3.31 -4.09
N ALA A 35 -6.68 -2.92 -4.08
CA ALA A 35 -7.79 -3.82 -4.41
C ALA A 35 -7.72 -4.32 -5.86
N ALA A 36 -7.45 -3.42 -6.82
CA ALA A 36 -7.31 -3.78 -8.23
C ALA A 36 -6.15 -4.76 -8.46
N LEU A 37 -4.99 -4.50 -7.83
CA LEU A 37 -3.83 -5.41 -7.91
C LEU A 37 -4.16 -6.78 -7.32
N ARG A 38 -4.84 -6.84 -6.17
CA ARG A 38 -5.27 -8.12 -5.58
C ARG A 38 -6.22 -8.89 -6.49
N ALA A 39 -7.20 -8.22 -7.09
CA ALA A 39 -8.11 -8.84 -8.05
C ALA A 39 -7.38 -9.38 -9.29
N GLN A 40 -6.45 -8.59 -9.84
CA GLN A 40 -5.64 -8.99 -11.00
C GLN A 40 -4.75 -10.20 -10.72
N HIS A 41 -4.31 -10.36 -9.47
CA HIS A 41 -3.48 -11.49 -9.03
C HIS A 41 -4.30 -12.67 -8.45
N GLY A 42 -5.63 -12.63 -8.50
CA GLY A 42 -6.49 -13.70 -7.98
C GLY A 42 -6.49 -13.82 -6.44
N LEU A 43 -6.08 -12.77 -5.73
CA LEU A 43 -6.00 -12.70 -4.26
C LEU A 43 -7.26 -12.06 -3.62
N ALA A 44 -8.32 -11.92 -4.40
CA ALA A 44 -9.59 -11.35 -3.97
C ALA A 44 -10.74 -12.05 -4.68
N ASP A 45 -11.77 -12.42 -3.91
CA ASP A 45 -13.05 -12.88 -4.43
C ASP A 45 -13.96 -11.67 -4.69
N LEU A 46 -14.31 -11.45 -5.97
CA LEU A 46 -15.14 -10.34 -6.40
C LEU A 46 -16.62 -10.70 -6.27
N ARG A 47 -17.19 -10.38 -5.11
CA ARG A 47 -18.61 -10.58 -4.83
C ARG A 47 -19.42 -9.31 -5.06
N SER A 48 -20.64 -9.47 -5.56
CA SER A 48 -21.58 -8.37 -5.83
C SER A 48 -22.71 -8.26 -4.79
N ASP A 49 -22.73 -9.13 -3.79
CA ASP A 49 -23.75 -9.15 -2.74
C ASP A 49 -23.51 -8.14 -1.61
N GLY A 50 -22.40 -7.39 -1.67
CA GLY A 50 -22.07 -6.31 -0.74
C GLY A 50 -21.63 -6.77 0.64
N ALA A 51 -21.49 -8.08 0.88
CA ALA A 51 -21.02 -8.60 2.15
C ALA A 51 -19.49 -8.45 2.27
N PHE A 52 -19.01 -7.95 3.40
CA PHE A 52 -17.59 -7.88 3.75
C PHE A 52 -17.41 -8.04 5.25
N ASP A 53 -16.20 -8.44 5.65
CA ASP A 53 -15.78 -8.51 7.05
C ASP A 53 -14.67 -7.49 7.33
N VAL A 54 -14.48 -7.14 8.61
CA VAL A 54 -13.47 -6.18 9.04
C VAL A 54 -12.50 -6.86 9.99
N LYS A 55 -11.20 -6.68 9.74
CA LYS A 55 -10.13 -7.09 10.64
C LYS A 55 -9.50 -5.84 11.29
N PRO A 56 -9.93 -5.42 12.51
CA PRO A 56 -9.36 -4.24 13.18
C PRO A 56 -7.86 -4.35 13.46
N ARG A 57 -7.36 -5.59 13.57
CA ARG A 57 -5.94 -5.94 13.68
C ARG A 57 -5.58 -6.87 12.53
N TRP A 58 -5.22 -6.29 11.40
CA TRP A 58 -4.78 -7.03 10.22
C TRP A 58 -3.27 -6.88 10.04
N ALA A 59 -2.53 -7.98 10.13
CA ALA A 59 -1.09 -7.96 9.97
C ALA A 59 -0.70 -7.81 8.49
N LEU A 60 0.19 -6.88 8.16
CA LEU A 60 0.61 -6.64 6.77
C LEU A 60 1.30 -7.85 6.12
N ALA A 61 2.02 -8.64 6.93
CA ALA A 61 2.72 -9.85 6.46
C ALA A 61 1.78 -11.05 6.24
N GLU A 62 0.51 -10.94 6.61
CA GLU A 62 -0.48 -11.97 6.33
C GLU A 62 -0.79 -11.96 4.83
N THR A 63 -0.32 -12.97 4.11
CA THR A 63 -0.75 -13.24 2.74
C THR A 63 -2.17 -13.77 2.77
N ALA A 64 -3.07 -13.09 2.07
CA ALA A 64 -4.44 -13.52 1.85
C ALA A 64 -4.57 -14.31 0.55
#